data_AF-A0A2S4L5T4-F1
#
_entry.id   AF-A0A2S4L5T4-F1
#
_cell.length_a   1.000
_cell.length_b   1.000
_cell.length_c   1.000
_cell.angle_alpha   90.00
_cell.angle_beta   90.00
_cell.angle_gamma   90.00
#
_symmetry.space_group_name_H-M   'P 1'
#
loop_
_entity.id
_entity.type
_entity.pdbx_description
1 polymer ?
#
loop_
_entity_poly.entity_id
_entity_poly.type
_entity_poly.pdbx_seq_one_letter_code
_entity_poly.pdbx_strand_id
1 'polypeptide(L)'
;PDTVAGFVRAYRAILRAAGPAFAPVLRHVATPGGPAPCLVHCTAGKDRTGVLCAIVLALCGVDDETIAQEYALTEEGLRSERARMVARLKDVPALGGDAEAAERMLSSKPESMRATLKMLREEYGSVEDYVVNVCGLSREEIAGIRLNLGADTQAPASSAL
;
A
#
# COMPACT_ATOMS: atom_id res chain seq x y z
N PRO A 1 10.27 0.95 13.70
CA PRO A 1 9.01 1.22 14.43
C PRO A 1 8.37 -0.08 14.90
N ASP A 2 8.15 -0.20 16.21
CA ASP A 2 7.52 -1.34 16.89
C ASP A 2 6.10 -1.04 17.39
N THR A 3 5.71 0.23 17.35
CA THR A 3 4.39 0.75 17.73
C THR A 3 3.60 1.22 16.51
N VAL A 4 2.27 1.23 16.61
CA VAL A 4 1.36 1.81 15.59
C VAL A 4 1.79 3.23 15.23
N ALA A 5 2.04 4.09 16.21
CA ALA A 5 2.51 5.46 15.98
C ALA A 5 3.86 5.50 15.24
N GLY A 6 4.75 4.57 15.53
CA GLY A 6 6.01 4.42 14.79
C GLY A 6 5.78 4.08 13.32
N PHE A 7 4.89 3.13 13.02
CA PHE A 7 4.57 2.75 11.64
C PHE A 7 3.90 3.90 10.89
N VAL A 8 2.95 4.60 11.52
CA VAL A 8 2.32 5.79 10.92
C VAL A 8 3.38 6.85 10.58
N ARG A 9 4.37 7.09 11.45
CA ARG A 9 5.49 8.00 11.13
C ARG A 9 6.29 7.53 9.92
N ALA A 10 6.63 6.24 9.86
CA ALA A 10 7.37 5.68 8.74
C ALA A 10 6.57 5.75 7.43
N TYR A 11 5.27 5.43 7.47
CA TYR A 11 4.42 5.39 6.27
C TYR A 11 4.06 6.79 5.79
N ARG A 12 3.92 7.75 6.70
CA ARG A 12 3.90 9.17 6.34
C ARG A 12 5.15 9.59 5.56
N ALA A 13 6.33 9.18 6.02
CA ALA A 13 7.58 9.50 5.32
C ALA A 13 7.64 8.87 3.93
N ILE A 14 7.17 7.62 3.78
CA ILE A 14 6.99 6.97 2.47
C ILE A 14 6.06 7.81 1.61
N LEU A 15 4.84 8.10 2.07
CA LEU A 15 3.82 8.84 1.31
C LEU A 15 4.33 10.20 0.82
N ARG A 16 5.08 10.94 1.65
CA ARG A 16 5.68 12.22 1.26
C ARG A 16 6.73 12.11 0.16
N ALA A 17 7.50 11.02 0.14
CA ALA A 17 8.57 10.81 -0.83
C ALA A 17 8.16 9.97 -2.05
N ALA A 18 6.99 9.32 -2.00
CA ALA A 18 6.63 8.25 -2.93
C ALA A 18 6.22 8.72 -4.33
N GLY A 19 5.88 10.01 -4.52
CA GLY A 19 5.38 10.54 -5.80
C GLY A 19 6.13 10.02 -7.04
N PRO A 20 7.45 10.24 -7.15
CA PRO A 20 8.25 9.76 -8.29
C PRO A 20 8.27 8.23 -8.48
N ALA A 21 8.08 7.45 -7.41
CA ALA A 21 8.11 5.99 -7.45
C ALA A 21 6.72 5.37 -7.69
N PHE A 22 5.66 5.96 -7.15
CA PHE A 22 4.29 5.47 -7.27
C PHE A 22 3.67 5.87 -8.60
N ALA A 23 3.96 7.07 -9.10
CA ALA A 23 3.33 7.57 -10.31
C ALA A 23 3.52 6.65 -11.54
N PRO A 24 4.72 6.11 -11.84
CA PRO A 24 4.89 5.18 -12.96
C PRO A 24 4.07 3.90 -12.80
N VAL A 25 3.95 3.38 -11.58
CA VAL A 25 3.16 2.17 -11.31
C VAL A 25 1.67 2.44 -11.48
N LEU A 26 1.18 3.54 -10.91
CA LEU A 26 -0.23 3.92 -11.02
C LEU A 26 -0.62 4.22 -12.47
N ARG A 27 0.25 4.90 -13.25
CA ARG A 27 0.04 5.14 -14.68
C ARG A 27 0.08 3.86 -15.51
N HIS A 28 0.95 2.92 -15.16
CA HIS A 28 0.94 1.59 -15.78
C HIS A 28 -0.43 0.93 -15.58
N VAL A 29 -0.95 0.92 -14.35
CA VAL A 29 -2.28 0.36 -14.05
C VAL A 29 -3.40 1.12 -14.78
N ALA A 30 -3.25 2.43 -14.96
CA ALA A 30 -4.20 3.29 -15.70
C ALA A 30 -4.16 3.12 -17.23
N THR A 31 -3.30 2.25 -17.79
CA THR A 31 -3.11 2.12 -19.24
C THR A 31 -4.45 1.89 -19.96
N PRO A 32 -4.80 2.72 -20.97
CA PRO A 32 -6.02 2.54 -21.75
C PRO A 32 -6.06 1.17 -22.43
N GLY A 33 -7.22 0.48 -22.36
CA GLY A 33 -7.37 -0.87 -22.89
C GLY A 33 -6.87 -1.98 -21.95
N GLY A 34 -6.38 -1.63 -20.77
CA GLY A 34 -5.96 -2.54 -19.72
C GLY A 34 -4.43 -2.62 -19.58
N PRO A 35 -3.90 -2.71 -18.35
CA PRO A 35 -2.47 -2.86 -18.12
C PRO A 35 -2.00 -4.28 -18.46
N ALA A 36 -0.75 -4.40 -18.90
CA ALA A 36 -0.08 -5.71 -18.83
C ALA A 36 0.04 -6.14 -17.36
N PRO A 37 -0.02 -7.46 -17.05
CA PRO A 37 0.23 -7.96 -15.70
C PRO A 37 1.57 -7.45 -15.17
N CYS A 38 1.60 -6.98 -13.92
CA CYS A 38 2.81 -6.46 -13.30
C CYS A 38 3.04 -7.05 -11.90
N LEU A 39 4.31 -7.12 -11.51
CA LEU A 39 4.74 -7.45 -10.15
C LEU A 39 5.33 -6.19 -9.53
N VAL A 40 4.80 -5.80 -8.36
CA VAL A 40 5.31 -4.68 -7.58
C VAL A 40 6.00 -5.21 -6.34
N HIS A 41 7.26 -4.86 -6.13
CA HIS A 41 7.99 -5.27 -4.94
C HIS A 41 8.86 -4.15 -4.38
N CYS A 42 9.26 -4.30 -3.12
CA CYS A 42 10.31 -3.52 -2.50
C CYS A 42 11.39 -4.48 -1.95
N THR A 43 12.02 -4.17 -0.82
CA THR A 43 13.04 -5.07 -0.23
C THR A 43 12.41 -6.32 0.38
N ALA A 44 11.36 -6.15 1.18
CA ALA A 44 10.64 -7.22 1.86
C ALA A 44 9.21 -7.41 1.36
N GLY A 45 8.76 -6.62 0.38
CA GLY A 45 7.39 -6.65 -0.13
C GLY A 45 6.31 -6.12 0.82
N LYS A 46 6.69 -5.56 1.99
CA LYS A 46 5.75 -5.16 3.05
C LYS A 46 5.44 -3.67 3.08
N ASP A 47 6.44 -2.81 3.32
CA ASP A 47 6.16 -1.41 3.66
C ASP A 47 5.76 -0.55 2.45
N ARG A 48 6.69 -0.27 1.53
CA ARG A 48 6.41 0.56 0.34
C ARG A 48 5.40 -0.11 -0.58
N THR A 49 5.51 -1.43 -0.74
CA THR A 49 4.55 -2.24 -1.50
C THR A 49 3.17 -2.20 -0.85
N GLY A 50 3.07 -2.48 0.46
CA GLY A 50 1.79 -2.45 1.16
C GLY A 50 1.11 -1.09 1.14
N VAL A 51 1.86 0.01 1.30
CA VAL A 51 1.31 1.37 1.17
C VAL A 51 0.77 1.63 -0.25
N LEU A 52 1.50 1.22 -1.29
CA LEU A 52 1.03 1.37 -2.67
C LEU A 52 -0.20 0.50 -2.95
N CYS A 53 -0.22 -0.76 -2.50
CA CYS A 53 -1.39 -1.63 -2.61
C CYS A 53 -2.60 -1.05 -1.87
N ALA A 54 -2.40 -0.50 -0.68
CA ALA A 54 -3.44 0.16 0.09
C ALA A 54 -4.04 1.37 -0.65
N ILE A 55 -3.21 2.18 -1.33
CA ILE A 55 -3.68 3.28 -2.18
C ILE A 55 -4.52 2.74 -3.34
N VAL A 56 -4.05 1.72 -4.06
CA VAL A 56 -4.76 1.16 -5.21
C VAL A 56 -6.12 0.59 -4.80
N LEU A 57 -6.17 -0.18 -3.70
CA LEU A 57 -7.42 -0.73 -3.17
C LEU A 57 -8.37 0.38 -2.72
N ALA A 58 -7.88 1.41 -2.04
CA ALA A 58 -8.70 2.55 -1.62
C ALA A 58 -9.23 3.36 -2.81
N LEU A 59 -8.46 3.51 -3.89
CA LEU A 59 -8.96 4.10 -5.14
C LEU A 59 -10.09 3.26 -5.75
N CYS A 60 -10.05 1.94 -5.59
CA CYS A 60 -11.09 1.00 -6.03
C CYS A 60 -12.29 0.92 -5.08
N GLY A 61 -12.36 1.77 -4.06
CA GLY A 61 -13.50 1.84 -3.14
C GLY A 61 -13.53 0.74 -2.07
N VAL A 62 -12.45 -0.01 -1.90
CA VAL A 62 -12.33 -1.00 -0.81
C VAL A 62 -12.23 -0.24 0.52
N ASP A 63 -12.94 -0.73 1.54
CA ASP A 63 -12.98 -0.10 2.86
C ASP A 63 -11.66 -0.28 3.64
N ASP A 64 -11.40 0.63 4.58
CA ASP A 64 -10.12 0.70 5.31
C ASP A 64 -9.87 -0.55 6.17
N GLU A 65 -10.90 -1.24 6.65
CA GLU A 65 -10.73 -2.48 7.42
C GLU A 65 -10.31 -3.64 6.52
N THR A 66 -10.97 -3.80 5.37
CA THR A 66 -10.59 -4.82 4.38
C THR A 66 -9.15 -4.61 3.91
N ILE A 67 -8.75 -3.36 3.62
CA ILE A 67 -7.37 -3.03 3.24
C ILE A 67 -6.38 -3.37 4.36
N ALA A 68 -6.73 -3.07 5.61
CA ALA A 68 -5.88 -3.36 6.76
C ALA A 68 -5.69 -4.87 6.98
N GLN A 69 -6.74 -5.67 6.77
CA GLN A 69 -6.66 -7.14 6.86
C GLN A 69 -5.84 -7.75 5.72
N GLU A 70 -6.03 -7.26 4.50
CA GLU A 70 -5.21 -7.69 3.34
C GLU A 70 -3.72 -7.43 3.61
N TYR A 71 -3.39 -6.25 4.11
CA TYR A 71 -2.02 -5.92 4.50
C TYR A 71 -1.47 -6.90 5.56
N ALA A 72 -2.29 -7.33 6.51
CA ALA A 72 -1.90 -8.25 7.58
C ALA A 72 -1.59 -9.67 7.10
N LEU A 73 -2.09 -10.07 5.93
CA LEU A 73 -1.69 -11.34 5.29
C LEU A 73 -0.19 -11.38 4.96
N THR A 74 0.49 -10.24 4.91
CA THR A 74 1.94 -10.19 4.72
C THR A 74 2.69 -10.93 5.83
N GLU A 75 2.18 -10.96 7.07
CA GLU A 75 2.81 -11.68 8.18
C GLU A 75 2.87 -13.18 7.90
N GLU A 76 1.76 -13.71 7.39
CA GLU A 76 1.61 -15.10 6.99
C GLU A 76 2.52 -15.42 5.81
N GLY A 77 2.45 -14.60 4.75
CA GLY A 77 3.25 -14.78 3.54
C GLY A 77 4.76 -14.71 3.77
N LEU A 78 5.20 -13.99 4.78
CA LEU A 78 6.62 -13.88 5.16
C LEU A 78 7.08 -14.96 6.16
N ARG A 79 6.18 -15.78 6.71
CA ARG A 79 6.51 -16.70 7.80
C ARG A 79 7.68 -17.64 7.48
N SER A 80 7.70 -18.24 6.29
CA SER A 80 8.76 -19.19 5.89
C SER A 80 10.10 -18.50 5.63
N GLU A 81 10.09 -17.25 5.15
CA GLU A 81 11.30 -16.48 4.85
C GLU A 81 11.76 -15.60 6.01
N ARG A 82 11.01 -15.60 7.13
CA ARG A 82 11.15 -14.62 8.21
C ARG A 82 12.55 -14.60 8.81
N ALA A 83 13.07 -15.77 9.17
CA ALA A 83 14.43 -15.89 9.73
C ALA A 83 15.50 -15.36 8.76
N ARG A 84 15.36 -15.65 7.46
CA ARG A 84 16.25 -15.15 6.40
C ARG A 84 16.14 -13.63 6.26
N MET A 85 14.94 -13.08 6.33
CA MET A 85 14.73 -11.64 6.26
C MET A 85 15.30 -10.92 7.48
N VAL A 86 15.12 -11.45 8.70
CA VAL A 86 15.74 -10.91 9.92
C VAL A 86 17.26 -10.91 9.79
N ALA A 87 17.85 -12.02 9.34
CA ALA A 87 19.30 -12.11 9.13
C ALA A 87 19.81 -11.07 8.13
N ARG A 88 19.05 -10.78 7.07
CA ARG A 88 19.41 -9.75 6.08
C ARG A 88 19.18 -8.32 6.60
N LEU A 89 18.14 -8.12 7.40
CA LEU A 89 17.70 -6.79 7.81
C LEU A 89 18.44 -6.28 9.06
N LYS A 90 18.85 -7.15 9.98
CA LYS A 90 19.54 -6.72 11.22
C LYS A 90 20.79 -5.88 10.91
N ASP A 91 21.47 -6.16 9.81
CA ASP A 91 22.72 -5.50 9.42
C ASP A 91 22.51 -4.18 8.65
N VAL A 92 21.26 -3.76 8.41
CA VAL A 92 21.01 -2.43 7.82
C VAL A 92 21.43 -1.34 8.84
N PRO A 93 22.03 -0.22 8.39
CA PRO A 93 22.58 0.79 9.30
C PRO A 93 21.59 1.32 10.34
N ALA A 94 20.31 1.38 9.99
CA ALA A 94 19.25 1.85 10.88
C ALA A 94 18.94 0.90 12.05
N LEU A 95 19.35 -0.37 11.98
CA LEU A 95 19.08 -1.39 12.99
C LEU A 95 20.33 -1.83 13.75
N GLY A 96 21.53 -1.56 13.23
CA GLY A 96 22.78 -1.70 14.01
C GLY A 96 23.04 -3.10 14.54
N GLY A 97 22.58 -4.15 13.84
CA GLY A 97 22.71 -5.54 14.26
C GLY A 97 21.58 -6.05 15.18
N ASP A 98 20.61 -5.20 15.52
CA ASP A 98 19.50 -5.57 16.41
C ASP A 98 18.49 -6.49 15.68
N ALA A 99 18.60 -7.79 15.98
CA ALA A 99 17.71 -8.81 15.44
C ALA A 99 16.26 -8.66 15.94
N GLU A 100 16.03 -8.22 17.19
CA GLU A 100 14.68 -7.98 17.70
C GLU A 100 14.04 -6.76 17.03
N ALA A 101 14.81 -5.71 16.74
CA ALA A 101 14.33 -4.58 15.96
C ALA A 101 14.01 -4.97 14.51
N ALA A 102 14.84 -5.81 13.88
CA ALA A 102 14.56 -6.36 12.55
C ALA A 102 13.27 -7.21 12.54
N GLU A 103 13.09 -8.02 13.57
CA GLU A 103 11.89 -8.79 13.86
C GLU A 103 10.63 -7.91 13.94
N ARG A 104 10.67 -6.89 14.79
CA ARG A 104 9.57 -5.94 14.96
C ARG A 104 9.27 -5.18 13.68
N MET A 105 10.30 -4.85 12.88
CA MET A 105 10.14 -4.16 11.61
C MET A 105 9.42 -5.00 10.56
N LEU A 106 9.54 -6.33 10.61
CA LEU A 106 8.81 -7.24 9.72
C LEU A 106 7.33 -7.37 10.06
N SER A 107 6.88 -6.86 11.21
CA SER A 107 5.47 -6.95 11.60
C SER A 107 4.54 -6.18 10.65
N SER A 108 3.40 -6.78 10.29
CA SER A 108 2.38 -6.20 9.41
C SER A 108 1.01 -6.09 10.08
N LYS A 109 0.97 -5.45 11.25
CA LYS A 109 -0.25 -5.33 12.05
C LYS A 109 -1.36 -4.53 11.34
N PRO A 110 -2.61 -4.99 11.31
CA PRO A 110 -3.72 -4.28 10.66
C PRO A 110 -3.98 -2.90 11.27
N GLU A 111 -3.76 -2.73 12.58
CA GLU A 111 -3.91 -1.45 13.28
C GLU A 111 -2.96 -0.38 12.74
N SER A 112 -1.75 -0.77 12.32
CA SER A 112 -0.77 0.15 11.72
C SER A 112 -1.23 0.66 10.36
N MET A 113 -1.81 -0.21 9.52
CA MET A 113 -2.32 0.18 8.21
C MET A 113 -3.58 1.05 8.35
N ARG A 114 -4.54 0.64 9.19
CA ARG A 114 -5.75 1.41 9.50
C ARG A 114 -5.43 2.82 9.98
N ALA A 115 -4.49 2.95 10.93
CA ALA A 115 -4.07 4.24 11.44
C ALA A 115 -3.37 5.09 10.36
N THR A 116 -2.68 4.45 9.42
CA THR A 116 -2.04 5.11 8.28
C THR A 116 -3.07 5.63 7.27
N LEU A 117 -4.10 4.85 6.94
CA LEU A 117 -5.20 5.28 6.07
C LEU A 117 -5.97 6.46 6.68
N LYS A 118 -6.27 6.38 7.98
CA LYS A 118 -6.86 7.50 8.74
C LYS A 118 -6.00 8.76 8.63
N MET A 119 -4.70 8.64 8.93
CA MET A 119 -3.75 9.75 8.84
C MET A 119 -3.66 10.33 7.42
N LEU A 120 -3.63 9.47 6.40
CA LEU A 120 -3.58 9.89 5.01
C LEU A 120 -4.80 10.74 4.65
N ARG A 121 -6.01 10.29 5.02
CA ARG A 121 -7.25 11.03 4.77
C ARG A 121 -7.30 12.35 5.55
N GLU A 122 -6.81 12.36 6.79
CA GLU A 122 -6.73 13.58 7.62
C GLU A 122 -5.73 14.61 7.04
N GLU A 123 -4.57 14.18 6.54
CA GLU A 123 -3.51 15.07 6.06
C GLU A 123 -3.70 15.53 4.61
N TYR A 124 -4.27 14.67 3.76
CA TYR A 124 -4.39 14.91 2.32
C TYR A 124 -5.83 15.13 1.85
N GLY A 125 -6.83 15.05 2.75
CA GLY A 125 -8.26 15.16 2.45
C GLY A 125 -8.85 13.85 1.95
N SER A 126 -8.23 13.22 0.95
CA SER A 126 -8.61 11.90 0.44
C SER A 126 -7.43 11.15 -0.18
N VAL A 127 -7.62 9.85 -0.44
CA VAL A 127 -6.62 9.06 -1.21
C VAL A 127 -6.51 9.58 -2.64
N GLU A 128 -7.62 10.00 -3.24
CA GLU A 128 -7.63 10.58 -4.58
C GLU A 128 -6.84 11.89 -4.62
N ASP A 129 -7.06 12.79 -3.65
CA ASP A 129 -6.33 14.05 -3.57
C ASP A 129 -4.84 13.84 -3.26
N TYR A 130 -4.47 12.83 -2.47
CA TYR A 130 -3.07 12.43 -2.32
C TYR A 130 -2.46 12.04 -3.68
N VAL A 131 -3.14 11.19 -4.45
CA VAL A 131 -2.63 10.70 -5.74
C VAL A 131 -2.53 11.83 -6.77
N VAL A 132 -3.50 12.75 -6.80
CA VAL A 132 -3.45 13.94 -7.68
C VAL A 132 -2.31 14.86 -7.28
N ASN A 133 -2.25 15.27 -6.01
CA ASN A 133 -1.35 16.34 -5.58
C ASN A 133 0.09 15.88 -5.32
N VAL A 134 0.30 14.61 -4.95
CA VAL A 134 1.63 14.08 -4.58
C VAL A 134 2.19 13.16 -5.67
N CYS A 135 1.36 12.32 -6.29
CA CYS A 135 1.81 11.45 -7.39
C CYS A 135 1.65 12.12 -8.78
N GLY A 136 0.88 13.21 -8.88
CA GLY A 136 0.72 13.98 -10.12
C GLY A 136 -0.16 13.27 -11.16
N LEU A 137 -1.05 12.38 -10.74
CA LEU A 137 -2.01 11.74 -11.65
C LEU A 137 -3.22 12.64 -11.90
N SER A 138 -3.81 12.53 -13.09
CA SER A 138 -5.09 13.16 -13.40
C SER A 138 -6.26 12.32 -12.85
N ARG A 139 -7.45 12.93 -12.73
CA ARG A 139 -8.66 12.19 -12.31
C ARG A 139 -9.09 11.16 -13.36
N GLU A 140 -8.79 11.41 -14.64
CA GLU A 140 -8.99 10.47 -15.74
C GLU A 140 -8.07 9.25 -15.60
N GLU A 141 -6.80 9.44 -15.23
CA GLU A 141 -5.88 8.32 -14.94
C GLU A 141 -6.39 7.49 -13.75
N ILE A 142 -6.92 8.14 -12.71
CA ILE A 142 -7.52 7.46 -11.55
C ILE A 142 -8.78 6.68 -11.93
N ALA A 143 -9.65 7.24 -12.77
CA ALA A 143 -10.80 6.52 -13.32
C ALA A 143 -10.35 5.31 -14.16
N GLY A 144 -9.27 5.43 -14.93
CA GLY A 144 -8.66 4.32 -15.65
C GLY A 144 -8.21 3.18 -14.74
N ILE A 145 -7.63 3.49 -13.57
CA ILE A 145 -7.28 2.48 -12.56
C ILE A 145 -8.52 1.74 -12.07
N ARG A 146 -9.59 2.46 -11.69
CA ARG A 146 -10.86 1.88 -11.20
C ARG A 146 -11.48 0.95 -12.25
N LEU A 147 -11.54 1.41 -13.49
CA LEU A 147 -12.05 0.64 -14.62
C LEU A 147 -11.24 -0.64 -14.84
N ASN A 148 -9.92 -0.51 -14.95
CA ASN A 148 -9.03 -1.62 -15.27
C ASN A 148 -8.97 -2.70 -14.18
N LEU A 149 -9.23 -2.33 -12.92
CA LEU A 149 -9.29 -3.26 -11.79
C LEU A 149 -10.71 -3.73 -11.47
N GLY A 150 -11.70 -3.36 -12.29
CA GLY A 150 -13.08 -3.83 -12.16
C GLY A 150 -13.90 -3.17 -11.05
N ALA A 151 -13.42 -2.08 -10.45
CA ALA A 151 -14.10 -1.38 -9.36
C ALA A 151 -15.44 -0.74 -9.80
N ASP A 152 -15.57 -0.36 -11.07
CA ASP A 152 -16.79 0.24 -11.64
C ASP A 152 -17.79 -0.80 -12.21
N THR A 153 -17.53 -2.11 -12.04
CA THR A 153 -18.37 -3.18 -12.64
C THR A 153 -19.44 -3.78 -11.73
N GLN A 154 -19.65 -3.27 -10.51
CA GLN A 154 -20.88 -3.57 -9.76
C GLN A 154 -22.06 -2.73 -10.28
N ALA A 155 -22.50 -3.04 -11.50
CA ALA A 155 -23.88 -2.72 -11.90
C ALA A 155 -24.83 -3.56 -11.03
N PRO A 156 -25.93 -2.99 -10.48
CA PRO A 156 -26.92 -3.80 -9.79
C PRO A 156 -27.41 -4.88 -10.75
N ALA A 157 -27.45 -6.13 -10.27
CA ALA A 157 -28.10 -7.22 -10.98
C ALA A 157 -29.50 -6.74 -11.36
N SER A 158 -29.73 -6.55 -12.67
CA SER A 158 -31.06 -6.32 -13.20
C SER A 158 -31.90 -7.54 -12.86
N SER A 159 -32.70 -7.44 -11.81
CA SER A 159 -33.76 -8.41 -11.55
C SER A 159 -34.86 -8.18 -12.57
N ALA A 160 -34.64 -8.70 -13.77
CA ALA A 160 -35.66 -8.97 -14.75
C ALA A 160 -35.58 -10.46 -15.07
N LEU A 161 -36.41 -11.24 -14.38
CA LEU A 161 -37.45 -12.12 -14.92
C LEU A 161 -38.30 -12.65 -13.78
#